data_AF-A0A7C0YPV3-F1
#
_entry.id   AF-A0A7C0YPV3-F1
#
_cell.length_a   1.000
_cell.length_b   1.000
_cell.length_c   1.000
_cell.angle_alpha   90.00
_cell.angle_beta   90.00
_cell.angle_gamma   90.00
#
_symmetry.space_group_name_H-M   'P 1'
#
loop_
_entity.id
_entity.type
_entity.pdbx_description
1 polymer ?
#
loop_
_entity_poly.entity_id
_entity_poly.type
_entity_poly.pdbx_seq_one_letter_code
_entity_poly.pdbx_strand_id
1 'polypeptide(L)'
;ASMITNLTINSKKSESEADSYSARLCGESENLKHAIEKTSATKYAANPGHTHLYFVNPLPKETFNSLFETHPTIETRKNSLHGAEL
;
A
#
# COMPACT_ATOMS: atom_id res chain seq x y z
N ALA A 1 20.43 4.63 4.37
CA ALA A 1 19.64 3.69 5.20
C ALA A 1 18.51 4.40 5.95
N SER A 2 18.81 5.35 6.85
CA SER A 2 17.79 6.02 7.71
C SER A 2 16.58 6.62 6.95
N MET A 3 16.79 7.35 5.85
CA MET A 3 15.71 8.00 5.10
C MET A 3 14.73 7.03 4.41
N ILE A 4 15.24 5.92 3.84
CA ILE A 4 14.41 4.93 3.14
C ILE A 4 13.60 4.09 4.14
N THR A 5 14.24 3.71 5.25
CA THR A 5 13.56 3.05 6.38
C THR A 5 12.46 3.94 6.96
N ASN A 6 12.74 5.23 7.12
CA ASN A 6 11.77 6.21 7.60
C ASN A 6 10.59 6.39 6.61
N LEU A 7 10.84 6.45 5.31
CA LEU A 7 9.77 6.52 4.29
C LEU A 7 8.87 5.30 4.34
N THR A 8 9.46 4.10 4.45
CA THR A 8 8.74 2.83 4.54
C THR A 8 7.82 2.78 5.76
N ILE A 9 8.34 3.12 6.94
CA ILE A 9 7.59 3.07 8.21
C ILE A 9 6.45 4.10 8.22
N ASN A 10 6.72 5.33 7.80
CA ASN A 10 5.71 6.38 7.78
C ASN A 10 4.60 6.11 6.75
N SER A 11 4.96 5.55 5.59
CA SER A 11 4.00 5.18 4.56
C SER A 11 3.05 4.07 5.04
N LYS A 12 3.57 3.00 5.65
CA LYS A 12 2.74 1.89 6.16
C LYS A 12 1.75 2.33 7.24
N LYS A 13 2.18 3.21 8.15
CA LYS A 13 1.30 3.76 9.20
C LYS A 13 0.23 4.68 8.65
N SER A 14 0.61 5.59 7.74
CA SER A 14 -0.32 6.50 7.06
C SER A 14 -1.40 5.76 6.29
N GLU A 15 -1.06 4.66 5.61
CA GLU A 15 -2.01 3.87 4.82
C GLU A 15 -3.06 3.19 5.72
N SER A 16 -2.66 2.62 6.87
CA SER A 16 -3.59 2.00 7.81
C SER A 16 -4.53 3.01 8.47
N GLU A 17 -4.03 4.21 8.79
CA GLU A 17 -4.84 5.31 9.34
C GLU A 17 -5.81 5.85 8.28
N ALA A 18 -5.36 6.00 7.03
CA ALA A 18 -6.19 6.41 5.90
C ALA A 18 -7.30 5.39 5.60
N ASP A 19 -6.99 4.10 5.64
CA ASP A 19 -7.96 3.01 5.45
C ASP A 19 -9.04 3.05 6.56
N SER A 20 -8.63 3.20 7.82
CA SER A 20 -9.54 3.31 8.97
C SER A 20 -10.43 4.56 8.89
N TYR A 21 -9.84 5.70 8.51
CA TYR A 21 -10.58 6.95 8.34
C TYR A 21 -11.59 6.85 7.19
N SER A 22 -11.18 6.26 6.06
CA SER A 22 -12.04 6.08 4.88
C SER A 22 -13.20 5.13 5.17
N ALA A 23 -12.96 4.04 5.92
CA ALA A 23 -14.01 3.13 6.36
C ALA A 23 -15.03 3.83 7.26
N ARG A 24 -14.58 4.68 8.19
CA ARG A 24 -15.47 5.48 9.05
C ARG A 24 -16.24 6.56 8.27
N LEU A 25 -15.57 7.21 7.32
CA LEU A 25 -16.18 8.26 6.49
C LEU A 25 -17.26 7.69 5.57
N CYS A 26 -17.00 6.54 4.96
CA CYS A 26 -17.93 5.86 4.06
C CYS A 26 -18.98 5.02 4.82
N GLY A 27 -18.73 4.68 6.08
CA GLY A 27 -19.61 3.87 6.92
C GLY A 27 -19.73 2.40 6.50
N GLU A 28 -18.80 1.90 5.67
CA GLU A 28 -18.86 0.54 5.10
C GLU A 28 -17.44 0.07 4.76
N SER A 29 -16.87 -0.80 5.60
CA SER A 29 -15.50 -1.30 5.40
C SER A 29 -15.44 -2.41 4.35
N GLU A 30 -16.52 -3.16 4.12
CA GLU A 30 -16.55 -4.24 3.13
C GLU A 30 -16.42 -3.69 1.70
N ASN A 31 -17.04 -2.54 1.40
CA ASN A 31 -16.87 -1.86 0.13
C ASN A 31 -15.41 -1.46 -0.12
N LEU A 32 -14.71 -1.00 0.93
CA LEU A 32 -13.30 -0.64 0.85
C LEU A 32 -12.41 -1.89 0.67
N LYS A 33 -12.68 -2.98 1.39
CA LYS A 33 -12.01 -4.28 1.19
C LYS A 33 -12.17 -4.78 -0.24
N HIS A 34 -13.38 -4.70 -0.79
CA HIS A 34 -13.66 -5.11 -2.17
C HIS A 34 -12.94 -4.22 -3.20
N ALA A 35 -12.90 -2.90 -2.98
CA ALA A 35 -12.18 -1.96 -3.83
C ALA A 35 -10.67 -2.22 -3.84
N ILE A 36 -10.07 -2.49 -2.66
CA ILE A 36 -8.66 -2.86 -2.53
C ILE A 36 -8.38 -4.16 -3.29
N GLU A 37 -9.24 -5.16 -3.16
CA GLU A 37 -9.10 -6.44 -3.86
C GLU A 37 -9.16 -6.26 -5.39
N LYS A 38 -10.13 -5.50 -5.88
CA LYS A 38 -10.29 -5.19 -7.31
C LYS A 38 -9.11 -4.43 -7.91
N THR A 39 -8.64 -3.39 -7.20
CA THR A 39 -7.52 -2.56 -7.67
C THR A 39 -6.20 -3.31 -7.63
N SER A 40 -5.99 -4.17 -6.63
CA SER A 40 -4.77 -4.98 -6.49
C SER A 40 -4.66 -6.11 -7.52
N ALA A 41 -5.78 -6.67 -7.97
CA ALA A 41 -5.82 -7.66 -9.05
C ALA A 41 -5.44 -7.07 -10.41
N THR A 42 -5.59 -5.75 -10.58
CA THR A 42 -5.31 -5.06 -11.83
C THR A 42 -3.81 -4.74 -11.92
N LYS A 43 -3.05 -5.59 -12.61
CA LYS A 43 -1.65 -5.31 -12.93
C LYS A 43 -1.59 -4.41 -14.17
N TYR A 44 -1.27 -3.14 -13.97
CA TYR A 44 -0.98 -2.25 -15.09
C TYR A 44 0.33 -2.70 -15.75
N ALA A 45 0.31 -2.87 -17.07
CA ALA A 45 1.54 -3.05 -17.82
C ALA A 45 2.36 -1.75 -17.71
N ALA A 46 3.45 -1.81 -16.95
CA ALA A 46 4.38 -0.68 -16.88
C ALA A 46 4.96 -0.47 -18.28
N ASN A 47 4.65 0.67 -18.89
CA ASN A 47 5.20 1.02 -20.20
C ASN A 47 6.69 1.38 -20.01
N PRO A 48 7.64 0.65 -20.64
CA PRO A 48 9.06 0.94 -20.50
C PRO A 48 9.47 2.36 -20.91
N GLY A 49 8.71 3.00 -21.82
CA GLY A 49 8.93 4.39 -22.22
C GLY A 49 8.68 5.42 -21.10
N HIS A 50 7.90 5.05 -20.08
CA HIS A 50 7.61 5.90 -18.91
C HIS A 50 8.48 5.54 -17.69
N THR A 51 9.52 4.72 -17.86
CA THR A 51 10.38 4.28 -16.73
C THR A 51 10.93 5.45 -15.92
N HIS A 52 11.21 6.59 -16.55
CA HIS A 52 11.70 7.81 -15.90
C HIS A 52 10.67 8.49 -14.97
N LEU A 53 9.39 8.14 -15.06
CA LEU A 53 8.33 8.63 -14.16
C LEU A 53 8.16 7.75 -12.91
N TYR A 54 8.80 6.58 -12.87
CA TYR A 54 8.69 5.66 -11.75
C TYR A 54 9.94 5.74 -10.86
N PHE A 55 9.72 5.80 -9.55
CA PHE A 55 10.79 5.54 -8.59
C PHE A 55 11.07 4.03 -8.57
N VAL A 56 12.07 3.61 -9.33
CA VAL A 56 12.52 2.21 -9.37
C VAL A 56 13.47 1.91 -8.21
N ASN A 57 13.34 0.74 -7.57
CA ASN A 57 14.31 0.26 -6.59
C ASN A 57 15.58 -0.20 -7.33
N PRO A 58 16.74 0.49 -7.15
CA PRO A 58 17.97 0.11 -7.83
C PRO A 58 18.73 -1.03 -7.12
N LEU A 59 18.25 -1.51 -5.96
CA LEU A 59 18.92 -2.51 -5.15
C LEU A 59 18.50 -3.96 -5.53
N PRO A 60 19.38 -4.95 -5.32
CA PRO A 60 19.06 -6.36 -5.56
C PRO A 60 17.84 -6.81 -4.76
N LYS A 61 16.89 -7.45 -5.44
CA LYS A 61 15.58 -7.84 -4.88
C LYS A 61 15.70 -8.67 -3.59
N GLU A 62 16.69 -9.53 -3.45
CA GLU A 62 16.68 -10.50 -2.34
C GLU A 62 17.02 -9.92 -0.97
N THR A 63 17.78 -8.82 -0.90
CA THR A 63 18.29 -8.31 0.39
C THR A 63 17.53 -7.09 0.91
N PHE A 64 16.85 -6.32 0.05
CA PHE A 64 16.29 -5.01 0.41
C PHE A 64 14.86 -4.74 -0.10
N ASN A 65 14.09 -5.75 -0.51
CA ASN A 65 12.70 -5.55 -0.97
C ASN A 65 11.83 -4.78 0.02
N SER A 66 11.97 -5.06 1.32
CA SER A 66 11.18 -4.43 2.38
C SER A 66 11.42 -2.92 2.53
N LEU A 67 12.55 -2.39 2.02
CA LEU A 67 12.89 -0.97 2.07
C LEU A 67 12.14 -0.13 1.02
N PHE A 68 11.58 -0.76 -0.01
CA PHE A 68 10.80 -0.10 -1.05
C PHE A 68 9.36 -0.61 -1.11
N GLU A 69 8.97 -1.50 -0.19
CA GLU A 69 7.57 -1.78 0.10
C GLU A 69 6.94 -0.59 0.82
N THR A 70 6.50 0.40 0.04
CA THR A 70 5.83 1.60 0.56
C THR A 70 4.40 1.32 1.03
N HIS A 71 3.77 0.24 0.55
CA HIS A 71 2.44 -0.16 0.97
C HIS A 71 2.46 -1.50 1.71
N PRO A 72 1.66 -1.65 2.79
CA PRO A 72 1.41 -2.94 3.40
C PRO A 72 0.71 -3.88 2.41
N THR A 73 0.86 -5.19 2.62
CA THR A 73 0.22 -6.19 1.75
C THR A 73 -1.30 -6.06 1.78
N ILE A 74 -1.96 -6.55 0.72
CA ILE A 74 -3.44 -6.54 0.60
C ILE A 74 -4.09 -7.19 1.83
N GLU A 75 -3.56 -8.34 2.27
CA GLU A 75 -4.05 -9.03 3.46
C GLU A 75 -3.91 -8.17 4.72
N THR A 76 -2.78 -7.49 4.89
CA THR A 76 -2.55 -6.60 6.03
C THR A 76 -3.56 -5.44 6.04
N ARG A 77 -3.86 -4.87 4.87
CA ARG A 77 -4.85 -3.79 4.72
C ARG A 77 -6.29 -4.26 4.95
N LYS A 78 -6.65 -5.46 4.45
CA LYS A 78 -7.95 -6.06 4.73
C LYS A 78 -8.12 -6.34 6.23
N ASN A 79 -7.08 -6.86 6.87
CA ASN A 79 -7.07 -7.14 8.30
C ASN A 79 -7.20 -5.88 9.16
N SER A 80 -6.56 -4.76 8.78
CA SER A 80 -6.70 -3.49 9.52
C SER A 80 -8.10 -2.88 9.45
N LEU A 81 -8.93 -3.31 8.48
CA LEU A 81 -10.31 -2.86 8.33
C LEU A 81 -11.31 -3.67 9.17
N HIS A 82 -10.91 -4.80 9.78
CA HIS A 82 -11.80 -5.56 10.66
C HIS A 82 -12.17 -4.74 11.92
N GLY A 83 -13.45 -4.37 12.04
CA GLY A 83 -13.95 -3.57 13.18
C GLY A 83 -13.57 -2.08 13.12
N ALA A 84 -13.19 -1.57 11.94
CA ALA A 84 -12.97 -0.13 11.73
C ALA A 84 -14.28 0.67 11.60
N GLU A 85 -15.37 -0.02 11.33
CA GLU A 85 -16.75 0.47 11.34
C GLU A 85 -17.21 0.61 12.79
N LEU A 86 -17.84 1.74 13.13
CA LEU A 86 -18.36 2.00 14.46
C LEU A 86 -19.52 1.07 14.80
#